data_AF-A0A7S3GSD0-F1
#
_entry.id   AF-A0A7S3GSD0-F1
#
_cell.length_a   1.000
_cell.length_b   1.000
_cell.length_c   1.000
_cell.angle_alpha   90.00
_cell.angle_beta   90.00
_cell.angle_gamma   90.00
#
_symmetry.space_group_name_H-M   'P 1'
#
loop_
_entity.id
_entity.type
_entity.pdbx_description
1 polymer ?
#
loop_
_entity_poly.entity_id
_entity_poly.type
_entity_poly.pdbx_seq_one_letter_code
_entity_poly.pdbx_strand_id
1 'polypeptide(L)'
;DDPKCNKFSFYSDNTPTPMMAKSLLYKLVMHGQTGVQVNQALFKEVHTTQNGLMRVFKVMNISEESKAWVKDPKNRVCDAPGSWYCVGQYPPALEKLISKRKNFAQLEDFNKVGQVRSAYSQMIEQERSGKGYSEL
;
A
#
# COMPACT_ATOMS: atom_id res chain seq x y z
N ASP A 1 0.93 -11.68 -13.46
CA ASP A 1 0.46 -10.28 -13.34
C ASP A 1 -1.06 -10.18 -13.32
N ASP A 2 -1.59 -9.07 -12.79
CA ASP A 2 -3.02 -8.71 -12.76
C ASP A 2 -3.14 -7.17 -12.95
N PRO A 3 -2.97 -6.68 -14.19
CA PRO A 3 -2.83 -5.24 -14.46
C PRO A 3 -4.09 -4.43 -14.19
N LYS A 4 -5.28 -5.05 -14.24
CA LYS A 4 -6.58 -4.42 -13.91
C LYS A 4 -6.94 -4.53 -12.42
N CYS A 5 -6.07 -5.13 -11.60
CA CYS A 5 -6.29 -5.38 -10.17
C CYS A 5 -7.57 -6.18 -9.86
N ASN A 6 -7.99 -7.07 -10.76
CA ASN A 6 -9.21 -7.86 -10.60
C ASN A 6 -9.16 -8.81 -9.39
N LYS A 7 -7.96 -9.27 -9.01
CA LYS A 7 -7.71 -10.12 -7.84
C LYS A 7 -7.73 -9.33 -6.54
N PHE A 8 -7.58 -8.01 -6.57
CA PHE A 8 -7.74 -7.13 -5.42
C PHE A 8 -9.09 -6.42 -5.50
N SER A 9 -10.16 -7.21 -5.62
CA SER A 9 -11.53 -6.68 -5.83
C SER A 9 -12.58 -7.56 -5.12
N PHE A 10 -13.84 -7.23 -5.33
CA PHE A 10 -15.02 -8.00 -4.93
C PHE A 10 -15.70 -8.60 -6.17
N TYR A 11 -16.38 -9.72 -5.99
CA TYR A 11 -17.30 -10.27 -6.97
C TYR A 11 -18.61 -9.46 -6.99
N SER A 12 -19.45 -9.70 -7.99
CA SER A 12 -20.72 -8.98 -8.16
C SER A 12 -21.72 -9.18 -7.02
N ASP A 13 -21.57 -10.25 -6.24
CA ASP A 13 -22.34 -10.55 -5.03
C ASP A 13 -21.76 -9.90 -3.76
N ASN A 14 -20.77 -9.00 -3.90
CA ASN A 14 -20.01 -8.36 -2.83
C ASN A 14 -19.15 -9.31 -1.98
N THR A 15 -18.91 -10.54 -2.43
CA THR A 15 -17.94 -11.41 -1.74
C THR A 15 -16.52 -11.02 -2.14
N PRO A 16 -15.55 -11.00 -1.20
CA PRO A 16 -14.17 -10.64 -1.52
C PRO A 16 -13.51 -11.74 -2.36
N THR A 17 -12.74 -11.34 -3.36
CA THR A 17 -11.85 -12.27 -4.06
C THR A 17 -10.81 -12.87 -3.09
N PRO A 18 -10.20 -14.04 -3.38
CA PRO A 18 -9.24 -14.67 -2.48
C PRO A 18 -8.04 -13.79 -2.10
N MET A 19 -7.58 -12.90 -2.99
CA MET A 19 -6.51 -11.97 -2.67
C MET A 19 -7.02 -10.77 -1.86
N MET A 20 -8.21 -10.24 -2.14
CA MET A 20 -8.84 -9.22 -1.28
C MET A 20 -9.07 -9.75 0.14
N ALA A 21 -9.64 -10.94 0.30
CA ALA A 21 -9.89 -11.57 1.60
C ALA A 21 -8.60 -11.80 2.43
N LYS A 22 -7.49 -12.10 1.75
CA LYS A 22 -6.17 -12.26 2.39
C LYS A 22 -5.50 -10.94 2.74
N SER A 23 -5.90 -9.84 2.09
CA SER A 23 -5.26 -8.54 2.24
C SER A 23 -5.33 -8.00 3.67
N LEU A 24 -4.30 -7.24 4.06
CA LEU A 24 -4.29 -6.55 5.34
C LEU A 24 -5.43 -5.52 5.42
N LEU A 25 -5.68 -4.80 4.32
CA LEU A 25 -6.74 -3.80 4.21
C LEU A 25 -8.11 -4.39 4.57
N TYR A 26 -8.50 -5.48 3.88
CA TYR A 26 -9.78 -6.14 4.13
C TYR A 26 -9.89 -6.62 5.58
N LYS A 27 -8.84 -7.26 6.10
CA LYS A 27 -8.84 -7.79 7.48
C LYS A 27 -8.97 -6.70 8.53
N LEU A 28 -8.36 -5.53 8.33
CA LEU A 28 -8.47 -4.40 9.26
C LEU A 28 -9.86 -3.76 9.18
N VAL A 29 -10.38 -3.54 7.96
CA VAL A 29 -11.69 -2.90 7.76
C VAL A 29 -12.83 -3.78 8.24
N MET A 30 -12.78 -5.09 7.96
CA MET A 30 -13.80 -6.05 8.33
C MET A 30 -13.57 -6.71 9.69
N HIS A 31 -12.57 -6.27 10.47
CA HIS A 31 -12.28 -6.87 11.77
C HIS A 31 -13.53 -6.85 12.68
N GLY A 32 -13.91 -8.00 13.23
CA GLY A 32 -15.11 -8.12 14.07
C GLY A 32 -16.43 -8.17 13.29
N GLN A 33 -16.39 -8.11 11.96
CA GLN A 33 -17.53 -8.26 11.07
C GLN A 33 -17.39 -9.54 10.23
N THR A 34 -18.50 -10.17 9.88
CA THR A 34 -18.53 -11.33 8.97
C THR A 34 -17.53 -12.46 9.33
N GLY A 35 -17.25 -12.64 10.62
CA GLY A 35 -16.28 -13.63 11.12
C GLY A 35 -14.80 -13.31 10.85
N VAL A 36 -14.48 -12.13 10.29
CA VAL A 36 -13.12 -11.74 9.95
C VAL A 36 -12.41 -11.19 11.18
N GLN A 37 -11.22 -11.73 11.46
CA GLN A 37 -10.40 -11.33 12.59
C GLN A 37 -8.98 -10.96 12.15
N VAL A 38 -8.48 -9.84 12.65
CA VAL A 38 -7.07 -9.48 12.50
C VAL A 38 -6.24 -10.28 13.50
N ASN A 39 -4.97 -10.53 13.18
CA ASN A 39 -4.05 -11.14 14.12
C ASN A 39 -3.79 -10.18 15.29
N GLN A 40 -4.37 -10.50 16.45
CA GLN A 40 -4.31 -9.68 17.66
C GLN A 40 -2.90 -9.56 18.26
N ALA A 41 -1.99 -10.48 17.94
CA ALA A 41 -0.59 -10.37 18.34
C ALA A 41 0.17 -9.26 17.59
N LEU A 42 -0.34 -8.85 16.41
CA LEU A 42 0.29 -7.84 15.55
C LEU A 42 -0.51 -6.53 15.49
N PHE A 43 -1.84 -6.58 15.65
CA PHE A 43 -2.69 -5.39 15.57
C PHE A 43 -3.73 -5.41 16.67
N LYS A 44 -3.88 -4.27 17.35
CA LYS A 44 -4.93 -4.04 18.34
C LYS A 44 -5.78 -2.86 17.92
N GLU A 45 -7.08 -3.06 17.75
CA GLU A 45 -8.02 -1.95 17.57
C GLU A 45 -8.05 -1.09 18.84
N VAL A 46 -7.83 0.22 18.68
CA VAL A 46 -7.80 1.18 19.81
C VAL A 46 -8.94 2.17 19.78
N HIS A 47 -9.50 2.43 18.60
CA HIS A 47 -10.63 3.33 18.45
C HIS A 47 -11.39 3.00 17.18
N THR A 48 -12.71 3.08 17.24
CA THR A 48 -13.59 3.07 16.09
C THR A 48 -14.68 4.11 16.30
N THR A 49 -14.94 4.90 15.26
CA THR A 49 -15.98 5.93 15.32
C THR A 49 -17.35 5.31 15.42
N GLN A 50 -18.34 6.07 15.93
CA GLN A 50 -19.70 5.58 16.15
C GLN A 50 -20.32 4.88 14.93
N ASN A 51 -20.03 5.39 13.72
CA ASN A 51 -20.57 4.85 12.47
C ASN A 51 -19.59 3.90 11.74
N GLY A 52 -18.45 3.54 12.35
CA GLY A 52 -17.46 2.64 11.75
C GLY A 52 -16.67 3.21 10.58
N LEU A 53 -16.83 4.50 10.25
CA LEU A 53 -16.17 5.15 9.10
C LEU A 53 -14.65 5.28 9.28
N MET A 54 -14.18 5.31 10.53
CA MET A 54 -12.75 5.38 10.85
C MET A 54 -12.44 4.38 11.96
N ARG A 55 -11.40 3.59 11.73
CA ARG A 55 -10.87 2.61 12.67
C ARG A 55 -9.38 2.84 12.83
N VAL A 56 -8.92 2.90 14.08
CA VAL A 56 -7.51 3.11 14.43
C VAL A 56 -6.97 1.85 15.06
N PHE A 57 -5.89 1.33 14.48
CA PHE A 57 -5.19 0.14 14.95
C PHE A 57 -3.80 0.50 15.44
N LYS A 58 -3.45 -0.01 16.62
CA LYS A 58 -2.08 0.00 17.15
C LYS A 58 -1.33 -1.22 16.62
N VAL A 59 -0.18 -0.97 15.98
CA VAL A 59 0.76 -2.02 15.62
C VAL A 59 1.46 -2.52 16.90
N MET A 60 1.35 -3.81 17.14
CA MET A 60 1.89 -4.52 18.29
C MET A 60 3.21 -5.21 17.91
N ASN A 61 3.93 -5.68 18.93
CA ASN A 61 5.16 -6.45 18.77
C ASN A 61 6.26 -5.77 17.92
N ILE A 62 6.44 -4.46 18.12
CA ILE A 62 7.54 -3.70 17.53
C ILE A 62 8.77 -3.90 18.41
N SER A 63 9.93 -4.24 17.80
CA SER A 63 11.19 -4.41 18.53
C SER A 63 11.61 -3.13 19.24
N GLU A 64 12.22 -3.26 20.43
CA GLU A 64 12.73 -2.11 21.19
C GLU A 64 13.80 -1.35 20.40
N GLU A 65 14.61 -2.04 19.61
CA GLU A 65 15.57 -1.44 18.68
C GLU A 65 14.90 -0.49 17.67
N SER A 66 13.78 -0.92 17.07
CA SER A 66 13.02 -0.08 16.13
C SER A 66 12.42 1.14 16.83
N LYS A 67 11.95 0.98 18.07
CA LYS A 67 11.43 2.11 18.87
C LYS A 67 12.53 3.08 19.25
N ALA A 68 13.71 2.58 19.63
CA ALA A 68 14.87 3.40 19.96
C ALA A 68 15.37 4.17 18.73
N TRP A 69 15.43 3.52 17.57
CA TRP A 69 15.79 4.16 16.30
C TRP A 69 14.90 5.36 15.97
N VAL A 70 13.57 5.20 16.05
CA VAL A 70 12.62 6.29 15.75
C VAL A 70 12.67 7.42 16.79
N LYS A 71 13.02 7.11 18.04
CA LYS A 71 13.15 8.11 19.11
C LYS A 71 14.39 8.98 18.95
N ASP A 72 15.48 8.48 18.36
CA ASP A 72 16.71 9.25 18.18
C ASP A 72 16.49 10.40 17.17
N PRO A 73 16.62 11.67 17.59
CA PRO A 73 16.48 12.82 16.69
C PRO A 73 17.48 12.82 15.53
N LYS A 74 18.63 12.15 15.67
CA LYS A 74 19.64 12.04 14.60
C LYS A 74 19.13 11.28 13.39
N ASN A 75 18.15 10.38 13.57
CA ASN A 75 17.55 9.61 12.48
C ASN A 75 16.43 10.39 11.75
N ARG A 76 16.15 11.62 12.19
CA ARG A 76 15.22 12.52 11.51
C ARG A 76 16.00 13.33 10.48
N VAL A 77 15.77 13.03 9.20
CA VAL A 77 16.24 13.89 8.11
C VAL A 77 15.20 14.99 7.91
N CYS A 78 15.60 16.21 8.23
CA CYS A 78 14.83 17.42 7.99
C CYS A 78 15.34 18.12 6.73
N ASP A 79 14.45 18.81 6.03
CA ASP A 79 14.75 19.56 4.80
C ASP A 79 15.73 20.72 5.06
N ALA A 80 15.65 21.39 6.21
CA ALA A 80 16.57 22.43 6.66
C ALA A 80 16.82 22.38 8.19
N PRO A 81 17.96 22.91 8.68
CA PRO A 81 18.22 23.03 10.11
C PRO A 81 17.13 23.85 10.82
N GLY A 82 16.46 23.26 11.82
CA GLY A 82 15.37 23.92 12.57
C GLY A 82 14.00 23.91 11.88
N SER A 83 13.87 23.28 10.71
CA SER A 83 12.58 23.09 10.06
C SER A 83 11.69 22.14 10.85
N TRP A 84 10.38 22.35 10.74
CA TRP A 84 9.36 21.49 11.32
C TRP A 84 9.12 20.22 10.47
N TYR A 85 9.57 20.22 9.21
CA TYR A 85 9.31 19.15 8.27
C TYR A 85 10.50 18.18 8.18
N CYS A 86 10.33 17.01 8.80
CA CYS A 86 11.33 15.95 8.77
C CYS A 86 10.72 14.68 8.19
N VAL A 87 11.10 14.34 6.97
CA VAL A 87 10.67 13.10 6.29
C VAL A 87 11.19 11.84 6.99
N GLY A 88 12.26 11.98 7.78
CA GLY A 88 12.87 10.88 8.53
C GLY A 88 13.53 9.84 7.63
N GLN A 89 14.09 8.81 8.27
CA GLN A 89 14.62 7.63 7.60
C GLN A 89 13.98 6.37 8.16
N TYR A 90 13.72 5.41 7.28
CA TYR A 90 13.28 4.08 7.70
C TYR A 90 14.39 3.39 8.49
N PRO A 91 14.06 2.58 9.51
CA PRO A 91 15.05 1.77 10.21
C PRO A 91 15.76 0.80 9.24
N PRO A 92 17.05 0.49 9.44
CA PRO A 92 17.82 -0.38 8.56
C PRO A 92 17.18 -1.75 8.30
N ALA A 93 16.41 -2.26 9.27
CA ALA A 93 15.66 -3.52 9.13
C ALA A 93 14.68 -3.54 7.94
N LEU A 94 14.19 -2.37 7.51
CA LEU A 94 13.26 -2.24 6.39
C LEU A 94 13.96 -1.96 5.06
N GLU A 95 15.27 -1.74 5.03
CA GLU A 95 16.00 -1.32 3.84
C GLU A 95 15.80 -2.30 2.66
N LYS A 96 15.84 -3.60 2.92
CA LYS A 96 15.62 -4.65 1.90
C LYS A 96 14.22 -4.63 1.29
N LEU A 97 13.22 -4.18 2.05
CA LEU A 97 11.84 -4.06 1.57
C LEU A 97 11.64 -2.74 0.84
N ILE A 98 12.17 -1.66 1.40
CA ILE A 98 12.12 -0.32 0.83
C ILE A 98 12.89 -0.25 -0.49
N SER A 99 14.02 -0.95 -0.64
CA SER A 99 14.77 -0.98 -1.91
C SER A 99 14.02 -1.65 -3.05
N LYS A 100 13.10 -2.57 -2.74
CA LYS A 100 12.24 -3.24 -3.73
C LYS A 100 10.98 -2.44 -4.06
N ARG A 101 10.75 -1.30 -3.39
CA ARG A 101 9.54 -0.51 -3.61
C ARG A 101 9.52 0.05 -5.02
N LYS A 102 8.33 0.06 -5.62
CA LYS A 102 8.06 0.85 -6.82
C LYS A 102 7.33 2.10 -6.36
N ASN A 103 7.98 3.25 -6.51
CA ASN A 103 7.33 4.52 -6.20
C ASN A 103 6.19 4.74 -7.19
N PHE A 104 5.08 5.29 -6.69
CA PHE A 104 4.00 5.73 -7.54
C PHE A 104 4.50 6.89 -8.41
N ALA A 105 4.30 6.78 -9.73
CA ALA A 105 4.54 7.86 -10.68
C ALA A 105 3.17 8.41 -11.11
N GLN A 106 2.96 9.72 -10.97
CA GLN A 106 1.76 10.38 -11.46
C GLN A 106 1.74 10.44 -13.00
N LEU A 107 0.55 10.69 -13.58
CA LEU A 107 0.38 10.70 -15.04
C LEU A 107 1.31 11.67 -15.78
N GLU A 108 1.71 12.76 -15.13
CA GLU A 108 2.60 13.77 -15.71
C GLU A 108 4.06 13.29 -15.79
N ASP A 109 4.42 12.24 -15.06
CA ASP A 109 5.74 11.60 -15.06
C ASP A 109 5.92 10.57 -16.19
N PHE A 110 4.89 10.34 -17.03
CA PHE A 110 4.92 9.34 -18.11
C PHE A 110 5.86 9.67 -19.27
N ASN A 111 6.42 10.89 -19.32
CA ASN A 111 7.45 11.28 -20.29
C ASN A 111 8.89 11.09 -19.77
N LYS A 112 9.10 10.39 -18.65
CA LYS A 112 10.45 10.04 -18.19
C LYS A 112 11.07 8.95 -19.07
N VAL A 113 12.05 9.36 -19.89
CA VAL A 113 12.85 8.45 -20.72
C VAL A 113 13.57 7.43 -19.83
N GLY A 114 13.44 6.14 -20.13
CA GLY A 114 14.18 5.06 -19.47
C GLY A 114 13.47 4.29 -18.35
N GLN A 115 12.20 4.57 -18.05
CA GLN A 115 11.44 3.74 -17.10
C GLN A 115 10.80 2.51 -17.76
N VAL A 116 10.75 1.40 -17.00
CA VAL A 116 10.06 0.16 -17.40
C VAL A 116 8.55 0.44 -17.48
N ARG A 117 7.96 0.27 -18.68
CA ARG A 117 6.51 0.43 -18.87
C ARG A 117 5.74 -0.50 -17.94
N SER A 118 4.71 0.03 -17.29
CA SER A 118 3.84 -0.78 -16.43
C SER A 118 3.09 -1.84 -17.24
N ALA A 119 2.77 -2.98 -16.62
CA ALA A 119 1.95 -4.02 -17.27
C ALA A 119 0.57 -3.49 -17.71
N TYR A 120 0.03 -2.49 -17.01
CA TYR A 120 -1.21 -1.81 -17.39
C TYR A 120 -1.05 -1.01 -18.69
N SER A 121 0.02 -0.24 -18.82
CA SER A 121 0.34 0.50 -20.04
C SER A 121 0.54 -0.42 -21.24
N GLN A 122 1.27 -1.53 -21.04
CA GLN A 122 1.50 -2.53 -22.08
C GLN A 122 0.19 -3.18 -22.57
N MET A 123 -0.70 -3.51 -21.63
CA MET A 123 -2.02 -4.06 -21.96
C MET A 123 -2.88 -3.05 -22.76
N ILE A 124 -2.88 -1.76 -22.41
CA ILE A 124 -3.58 -0.72 -23.17
C ILE A 124 -2.98 -0.60 -24.59
N GLU A 125 -1.65 -0.62 -24.72
CA GLU A 125 -0.98 -0.58 -26.02
C GLU A 125 -1.39 -1.78 -26.90
N GLN A 126 -1.44 -2.98 -26.32
CA GLN A 126 -1.89 -4.21 -26.99
C GLN A 126 -3.37 -4.14 -27.41
N GLU A 127 -4.26 -3.69 -26.52
CA GLU A 127 -5.69 -3.49 -26.81
C GLU A 127 -5.90 -2.47 -27.94
N ARG A 128 -5.08 -1.40 -27.99
CA ARG A 128 -5.12 -0.40 -29.07
C ARG A 128 -4.57 -0.93 -30.38
N SER A 129 -3.47 -1.69 -30.37
CA SER A 129 -2.93 -2.31 -31.58
C SER A 129 -3.84 -3.40 -32.15
N GLY A 130 -4.53 -4.15 -31.29
CA GLY A 130 -5.46 -5.21 -31.70
C GLY A 130 -6.78 -4.69 -32.29
N LYS A 131 -7.20 -3.48 -31.94
CA LYS A 131 -8.38 -2.81 -32.52
C LYS A 131 -8.11 -2.08 -33.84
N GLY A 132 -6.85 -2.06 -34.32
CA GLY A 132 -6.45 -1.40 -35.57
C GLY A 132 -6.68 -2.18 -36.87
N TYR A 133 -7.32 -3.35 -36.84
CA TYR A 133 -7.57 -4.20 -38.02
C TYR A 133 -8.96 -4.87 -37.99
N SER A 134 -10.01 -4.16 -37.56
CA SER A 134 -11.40 -4.63 -37.74
C SER A 134 -12.40 -3.57 -38.19
N GLU A 135 -11.91 -2.40 -38.62
CA GLU A 135 -12.71 -1.36 -39.29
C GLU A 135 -11.90 -0.80 -40.48
N LEU A 136 -11.69 -1.64 -41.50
CA LEU A 136 -11.52 -1.27 -42.91
C LEU A 136 -12.08 -2.41 -43.77
#